data_AF-A0A2A3LXJ0-F1
#
_entry.id   AF-A0A2A3LXJ0-F1
#
_cell.length_a   1.000
_cell.length_b   1.000
_cell.length_c   1.000
_cell.angle_alpha   90.00
_cell.angle_beta   90.00
_cell.angle_gamma   90.00
#
_symmetry.space_group_name_H-M   'P 1'
#
loop_
_entity.id
_entity.type
_entity.pdbx_description
1 polymer ?
#
loop_
_entity_poly.entity_id
_entity_poly.type
_entity_poly.pdbx_seq_one_letter_code
_entity_poly.pdbx_strand_id
1 'polypeptide(L)'
;MKRWYTIAAALAFQVLPHAASASEASDAVLSVAASKMSTVARINGATRPVIYVGKFEGCDSVSIQNAPGRFEHFRVCGNQVSARNTVSPSWTEDDGAGDVLRAVVDNAVLFGAASQVDPNGYLIAARALGPSQRSCSNVEVILSYEGDLVDRALKSICSHRR
;
A
#
# COMPACT_ATOMS: atom_id res chain seq x y z
N MET A 1 60.61 8.73 40.16
CA MET A 1 60.27 7.56 39.32
C MET A 1 58.83 7.73 38.85
N LYS A 2 58.59 8.08 37.57
CA LYS A 2 57.26 8.39 37.02
C LYS A 2 56.90 7.31 35.99
N ARG A 3 55.87 6.51 36.27
CA ARG A 3 55.31 5.52 35.33
C ARG A 3 54.31 6.23 34.42
N TRP A 4 54.53 6.15 33.11
CA TRP A 4 53.54 6.51 32.09
C TRP A 4 52.73 5.27 31.72
N TYR A 5 51.40 5.38 31.80
CA TYR A 5 50.48 4.38 31.27
C TYR A 5 49.96 4.88 29.92
N THR A 6 50.37 4.19 28.86
CA THR A 6 49.82 4.35 27.51
C THR A 6 48.45 3.68 27.48
N ILE A 7 47.39 4.45 27.30
CA ILE A 7 46.05 3.90 27.06
C ILE A 7 45.91 3.70 25.55
N ALA A 8 45.87 2.44 25.13
CA ALA A 8 45.55 2.05 23.76
C ALA A 8 44.04 2.24 23.54
N ALA A 9 43.67 3.14 22.63
CA ALA A 9 42.30 3.29 22.17
C ALA A 9 41.98 2.18 21.17
N ALA A 10 41.28 1.14 21.62
CA ALA A 10 40.65 0.17 20.74
C ALA A 10 39.38 0.81 20.13
N LEU A 11 39.50 1.28 18.89
CA LEU A 11 38.36 1.66 18.05
C LEU A 11 37.60 0.39 17.65
N ALA A 12 36.56 0.05 18.42
CA ALA A 12 35.60 -0.97 18.04
C ALA A 12 34.76 -0.45 16.87
N PHE A 13 35.02 -1.01 15.69
CA PHE A 13 34.23 -0.78 14.47
C PHE A 13 32.86 -1.44 14.63
N GLN A 14 31.87 -0.70 15.12
CA GLN A 14 30.48 -1.17 15.18
C GLN A 14 29.87 -1.07 13.77
N VAL A 15 29.88 -2.19 13.05
CA VAL A 15 29.13 -2.33 11.78
C VAL A 15 27.65 -2.37 12.13
N LEU A 16 26.94 -1.26 11.93
CA LEU A 16 25.49 -1.16 12.08
C LEU A 16 24.80 -1.84 10.87
N PRO A 17 24.00 -2.91 11.05
CA PRO A 17 23.36 -3.65 9.96
C PRO A 17 22.10 -2.96 9.38
N HIS A 18 21.93 -1.64 9.52
CA HIS A 18 20.68 -0.94 9.20
C HIS A 18 20.44 -0.66 7.72
N ALA A 19 21.43 -0.88 6.84
CA ALA A 19 21.31 -0.54 5.41
C ALA A 19 20.53 -1.57 4.58
N ALA A 20 20.50 -2.85 4.99
CA ALA A 20 19.85 -3.91 4.21
C ALA A 20 18.32 -3.78 4.22
N SER A 21 17.75 -3.43 5.37
CA SER A 21 16.31 -3.32 5.60
C SER A 21 15.58 -2.28 4.76
N ALA A 22 16.23 -1.13 4.54
CA ALA A 22 15.68 -0.06 3.70
C ALA A 22 15.73 -0.41 2.21
N SER A 23 16.73 -1.20 1.78
CA SER A 23 16.87 -1.61 0.38
C SER A 23 15.78 -2.61 -0.03
N GLU A 24 15.49 -3.62 0.78
CA GLU A 24 14.45 -4.63 0.47
C GLU A 24 13.06 -4.00 0.30
N ALA A 25 12.70 -3.08 1.22
CA ALA A 25 11.42 -2.37 1.15
C ALA A 25 11.34 -1.47 -0.09
N SER A 26 12.41 -0.74 -0.40
CA SER A 26 12.46 0.17 -1.55
C SER A 26 12.37 -0.60 -2.87
N ASP A 27 13.07 -1.72 -2.99
CA ASP A 27 13.04 -2.57 -4.20
C ASP A 27 11.65 -3.17 -4.41
N ALA A 28 11.01 -3.66 -3.35
CA ALA A 28 9.65 -4.16 -3.41
C ALA A 28 8.65 -3.07 -3.83
N VAL A 29 8.78 -1.86 -3.25
CA VAL A 29 7.95 -0.70 -3.59
C VAL A 29 8.13 -0.30 -5.06
N LEU A 30 9.37 -0.24 -5.56
CA LEU A 30 9.66 0.06 -6.97
C LEU A 30 9.07 -1.00 -7.91
N SER A 31 9.22 -2.27 -7.57
CA SER A 31 8.67 -3.38 -8.36
C SER A 31 7.14 -3.31 -8.45
N VAL A 32 6.46 -3.02 -7.34
CA VAL A 32 5.00 -2.83 -7.32
C VAL A 32 4.58 -1.59 -8.09
N ALA A 33 5.29 -0.47 -7.96
CA ALA A 33 5.00 0.74 -8.73
C ALA A 33 5.14 0.50 -10.25
N ALA A 34 6.22 -0.18 -10.66
CA ALA A 34 6.49 -0.47 -12.07
C ALA A 34 5.45 -1.43 -12.69
N SER A 35 5.07 -2.47 -11.95
CA SER A 35 4.08 -3.46 -12.42
C SER A 35 2.64 -2.97 -12.27
N LYS A 36 2.39 -2.00 -11.38
CA LYS A 36 1.05 -1.56 -10.94
C LYS A 36 0.21 -2.70 -10.37
N MET A 37 0.88 -3.72 -9.85
CA MET A 37 0.25 -4.92 -9.32
C MET A 37 0.68 -5.14 -7.87
N SER A 38 -0.31 -5.23 -6.99
CA SER A 38 -0.10 -5.62 -5.59
C SER A 38 0.47 -7.04 -5.52
N THR A 39 1.42 -7.24 -4.60
CA THR A 39 2.12 -8.53 -4.42
C THR A 39 2.43 -8.78 -2.95
N VAL A 40 3.15 -9.86 -2.67
CA VAL A 40 3.71 -10.17 -1.37
C VAL A 40 5.23 -10.23 -1.51
N ALA A 41 5.95 -9.54 -0.64
CA ALA A 41 7.40 -9.48 -0.65
C ALA A 41 7.99 -9.92 0.70
N ARG A 42 9.23 -10.39 0.67
CA ARG A 42 10.03 -10.63 1.87
C ARG A 42 10.72 -9.32 2.24
N ILE A 43 10.39 -8.75 3.39
CA ILE A 43 10.94 -7.48 3.88
C ILE A 43 11.32 -7.67 5.34
N ASN A 44 12.58 -7.45 5.68
CA ASN A 44 13.12 -7.61 7.04
C ASN A 44 12.87 -9.00 7.63
N GLY A 45 12.96 -10.03 6.79
CA GLY A 45 12.67 -11.38 7.25
C GLY A 45 11.20 -11.57 7.69
N ALA A 46 10.26 -10.77 7.18
CA ALA A 46 8.82 -10.99 7.27
C ALA A 46 8.18 -11.01 5.87
N THR A 47 7.13 -11.83 5.69
CA THR A 47 6.34 -11.84 4.46
C THR A 47 5.26 -10.77 4.59
N ARG A 48 5.30 -9.75 3.73
CA ARG A 48 4.47 -8.54 3.82
C ARG A 48 3.72 -8.28 2.51
N PRO A 49 2.42 -7.95 2.57
CA PRO A 49 1.71 -7.40 1.42
C PRO A 49 2.28 -6.04 1.03
N VAL A 50 2.53 -5.87 -0.27
CA VAL A 50 2.93 -4.61 -0.89
C VAL A 50 1.84 -4.25 -1.89
N ILE A 51 1.16 -3.15 -1.65
CA ILE A 51 -0.13 -2.82 -2.26
C ILE A 51 0.07 -1.62 -3.17
N TYR A 52 -0.25 -1.78 -4.46
CA TYR A 52 -0.35 -0.64 -5.37
C TYR A 52 -1.66 0.10 -5.07
N VAL A 53 -1.57 1.33 -4.56
CA VAL A 53 -2.72 2.14 -4.17
C VAL A 53 -3.30 2.87 -5.37
N GLY A 54 -2.44 3.35 -6.28
CA GLY A 54 -2.83 4.12 -7.46
C GLY A 54 -1.85 5.26 -7.73
N LYS A 55 -2.32 6.30 -8.40
CA LYS A 55 -1.55 7.52 -8.64
C LYS A 55 -2.09 8.68 -7.81
N PHE A 56 -1.18 9.50 -7.28
CA PHE A 56 -1.48 10.75 -6.61
C PHE A 56 -0.45 11.81 -7.01
N GLU A 57 -0.93 12.97 -7.45
CA GLU A 57 -0.08 14.09 -7.90
C GLU A 57 1.00 13.68 -8.93
N GLY A 58 0.66 12.76 -9.83
CA GLY A 58 1.55 12.28 -10.88
C GLY A 58 2.54 11.19 -10.45
N CYS A 59 2.67 10.91 -9.16
CA CYS A 59 3.50 9.83 -8.62
C CYS A 59 2.69 8.58 -8.32
N ASP A 60 3.34 7.42 -8.38
CA ASP A 60 2.74 6.16 -7.95
C ASP A 60 2.73 6.09 -6.42
N SER A 61 1.64 5.56 -5.88
CA SER A 61 1.39 5.41 -4.45
C SER A 61 1.37 3.94 -4.10
N VAL A 62 2.22 3.56 -3.16
CA VAL A 62 2.41 2.17 -2.74
C VAL A 62 2.35 2.11 -1.22
N SER A 63 1.80 1.04 -0.68
CA SER A 63 1.76 0.83 0.78
C SER A 63 2.23 -0.57 1.15
N ILE A 64 2.97 -0.67 2.25
CA ILE A 64 3.37 -1.94 2.85
C ILE A 64 2.49 -2.18 4.07
N GLN A 65 1.88 -3.36 4.16
CA GLN A 65 1.07 -3.72 5.34
C GLN A 65 1.93 -4.45 6.38
N ASN A 66 2.13 -3.79 7.53
CA ASN A 66 2.88 -4.35 8.65
C ASN A 66 2.01 -5.18 9.61
N ALA A 67 0.76 -4.76 9.77
CA ALA A 67 -0.27 -5.44 10.55
C ALA A 67 -1.66 -5.08 9.99
N PRO A 68 -2.75 -5.77 10.40
CA PRO A 68 -4.11 -5.36 10.05
C PRO A 68 -4.34 -3.89 10.41
N GLY A 69 -4.77 -3.08 9.43
CA GLY A 69 -4.99 -1.64 9.58
C GLY A 69 -3.73 -0.79 9.85
N ARG A 70 -2.51 -1.35 9.73
CA ARG A 70 -1.25 -0.60 9.90
C ARG A 70 -0.40 -0.67 8.64
N PHE A 71 -0.24 0.49 8.02
CA PHE A 71 0.42 0.65 6.73
C PHE A 71 1.60 1.61 6.84
N GLU A 72 2.66 1.31 6.10
CA GLU A 72 3.68 2.29 5.72
C GLU A 72 3.37 2.75 4.30
N HIS A 73 3.45 4.04 4.06
CA HIS A 73 3.10 4.65 2.79
C HIS A 73 4.34 5.14 2.05
N PHE A 74 4.33 5.01 0.73
CA PHE A 74 5.44 5.40 -0.14
C PHE A 74 4.90 6.11 -1.37
N ARG A 75 5.66 7.10 -1.83
CA ARG A 75 5.52 7.71 -3.16
C ARG A 75 6.69 7.28 -4.03
N VAL A 76 6.38 6.98 -5.28
CA VAL A 76 7.35 6.65 -6.32
C VAL A 76 7.19 7.64 -7.45
N CYS A 77 8.13 8.56 -7.56
CA CYS A 77 8.16 9.58 -8.61
C CYS A 77 9.34 9.25 -9.55
N GLY A 78 9.04 8.64 -10.70
CA GLY A 78 10.08 8.03 -11.54
C GLY A 78 10.70 6.83 -10.83
N ASN A 79 12.01 6.88 -10.55
CA ASN A 79 12.75 5.83 -9.82
C ASN A 79 13.06 6.20 -8.36
N GLN A 80 12.54 7.33 -7.88
CA GLN A 80 12.78 7.77 -6.52
C GLN A 80 11.66 7.31 -5.60
N VAL A 81 12.02 6.57 -4.55
CA VAL A 81 11.11 6.17 -3.47
C VAL A 81 11.24 7.15 -2.32
N SER A 82 10.11 7.66 -1.83
CA SER A 82 10.04 8.46 -0.61
C SER A 82 8.99 7.89 0.34
N ALA A 83 9.40 7.59 1.57
CA ALA A 83 8.49 7.21 2.64
C ALA A 83 7.61 8.41 3.06
N ARG A 84 6.35 8.12 3.36
CA ARG A 84 5.34 9.07 3.83
C ARG A 84 5.05 8.75 5.28
N ASN A 85 5.49 9.62 6.18
CA ASN A 85 5.23 9.49 7.62
C ASN A 85 3.88 10.10 7.97
N THR A 86 2.82 9.55 7.37
CA THR A 86 1.44 10.00 7.52
C THR A 86 0.61 8.89 8.15
N VAL A 87 -0.48 9.29 8.81
CA VAL A 87 -1.50 8.36 9.28
C VAL A 87 -2.76 8.70 8.50
N SER A 88 -3.21 7.78 7.65
CA SER A 88 -4.45 7.96 6.90
C SER A 88 -5.63 8.09 7.87
N PRO A 89 -6.56 9.05 7.64
CA PRO A 89 -7.77 9.14 8.43
C PRO A 89 -8.65 7.90 8.22
N SER A 90 -9.47 7.57 9.21
CA SER A 90 -10.44 6.48 9.10
C SER A 90 -11.59 6.87 8.16
N TRP A 91 -11.97 5.95 7.28
CA TRP A 91 -13.13 6.13 6.42
C TRP A 91 -14.42 5.59 7.06
N THR A 92 -15.53 6.29 6.83
CA THR A 92 -16.89 5.86 7.22
C THR A 92 -17.84 5.98 6.04
N GLU A 93 -18.96 5.26 6.08
CA GLU A 93 -19.96 5.25 4.99
C GLU A 93 -20.91 6.48 4.99
N ASP A 94 -20.62 7.46 5.84
CA ASP A 94 -21.47 8.63 6.07
C ASP A 94 -21.50 9.61 4.88
N ASP A 95 -22.43 10.56 4.89
CA ASP A 95 -22.54 11.64 3.89
C ASP A 95 -22.61 11.15 2.43
N GLY A 96 -23.13 9.94 2.20
CA GLY A 96 -23.27 9.33 0.87
C GLY A 96 -22.03 8.58 0.39
N ALA A 97 -20.97 8.47 1.19
CA ALA A 97 -19.78 7.70 0.85
C ALA A 97 -20.09 6.21 0.59
N GLY A 98 -21.03 5.63 1.34
CA GLY A 98 -21.51 4.27 1.11
C GLY A 98 -22.16 4.06 -0.27
N ASP A 99 -22.84 5.09 -0.81
CA ASP A 99 -23.44 5.02 -2.15
C ASP A 99 -22.39 5.08 -3.25
N VAL A 100 -21.35 5.91 -3.06
CA VAL A 100 -20.18 5.96 -3.94
C VAL A 100 -19.46 4.61 -3.95
N LEU A 101 -19.23 4.01 -2.78
CA LEU A 101 -18.62 2.69 -2.68
C LEU A 101 -19.41 1.65 -3.48
N ARG A 102 -20.74 1.60 -3.30
CA ARG A 102 -21.62 0.66 -4.01
C ARG A 102 -21.54 0.86 -5.53
N ALA A 103 -21.65 2.10 -5.99
CA ALA A 103 -21.57 2.42 -7.41
C ALA A 103 -20.21 2.06 -8.03
N VAL A 104 -19.11 2.32 -7.32
CA VAL A 104 -17.76 1.95 -7.76
C VAL A 104 -17.62 0.42 -7.86
N VAL A 105 -18.11 -0.33 -6.88
CA VAL A 105 -18.07 -1.80 -6.91
C VAL A 105 -18.90 -2.36 -8.06
N ASP A 106 -20.14 -1.89 -8.24
CA ASP A 106 -21.02 -2.35 -9.31
C ASP A 106 -20.42 -2.08 -10.70
N ASN A 107 -19.88 -0.88 -10.89
CA ASN A 107 -19.19 -0.52 -12.13
C ASN A 107 -17.92 -1.37 -12.35
N ALA A 108 -17.15 -1.68 -11.30
CA ALA A 108 -15.99 -2.56 -11.43
C ALA A 108 -16.38 -3.99 -11.80
N VAL A 109 -17.53 -4.49 -11.31
CA VAL A 109 -18.07 -5.81 -11.71
C VAL A 109 -18.48 -5.81 -13.19
N LEU A 110 -19.06 -4.73 -13.69
CA LEU A 110 -19.55 -4.63 -15.07
C LEU A 110 -18.44 -4.32 -16.09
N PHE A 111 -17.52 -3.42 -15.74
CA PHE A 111 -16.52 -2.87 -16.66
C PHE A 111 -15.08 -3.29 -16.33
N GLY A 112 -14.88 -4.09 -15.29
CA GLY A 112 -13.59 -4.61 -14.85
C GLY A 112 -12.83 -3.72 -13.87
N ALA A 113 -13.05 -2.40 -13.90
CA ALA A 113 -12.54 -1.47 -12.91
C ALA A 113 -13.37 -0.18 -12.88
N ALA A 114 -13.37 0.50 -11.73
CA ALA A 114 -13.96 1.83 -11.57
C ALA A 114 -13.29 2.56 -10.40
N SER A 115 -13.37 3.88 -10.40
CA SER A 115 -12.90 4.68 -9.27
C SER A 115 -13.65 6.00 -9.20
N GLN A 116 -13.90 6.49 -7.99
CA GLN A 116 -14.54 7.77 -7.75
C GLN A 116 -14.07 8.36 -6.42
N VAL A 117 -13.97 9.69 -6.36
CA VAL A 117 -13.75 10.41 -5.11
C VAL A 117 -15.09 10.65 -4.42
N ASP A 118 -15.18 10.30 -3.15
CA ASP A 118 -16.37 10.53 -2.34
C ASP A 118 -16.46 12.02 -1.87
N PRO A 119 -17.59 12.44 -1.28
CA PRO A 119 -17.75 13.82 -0.80
C PRO A 119 -16.73 14.24 0.28
N ASN A 120 -16.13 13.27 0.97
CA ASN A 120 -15.16 13.49 2.04
C ASN A 120 -13.70 13.50 1.54
N GLY A 121 -13.48 13.38 0.22
CA GLY A 121 -12.17 13.46 -0.41
C GLY A 121 -11.43 12.12 -0.50
N TYR A 122 -12.06 11.00 -0.14
CA TYR A 122 -11.47 9.68 -0.28
C TYR A 122 -11.63 9.16 -1.71
N LEU A 123 -10.54 8.69 -2.29
CA LEU A 123 -10.60 7.94 -3.54
C LEU A 123 -10.96 6.48 -3.23
N ILE A 124 -12.12 6.08 -3.74
CA ILE A 124 -12.58 4.69 -3.76
C ILE A 124 -12.25 4.12 -5.14
N ALA A 125 -11.43 3.08 -5.19
CA ALA A 125 -11.11 2.36 -6.42
C ALA A 125 -11.47 0.89 -6.28
N ALA A 126 -12.07 0.31 -7.31
CA ALA A 126 -12.38 -1.11 -7.36
C ALA A 126 -11.93 -1.74 -8.68
N ARG A 127 -11.48 -3.00 -8.61
CA ARG A 127 -11.02 -3.77 -9.76
C ARG A 127 -11.45 -5.22 -9.63
N ALA A 128 -12.04 -5.77 -10.69
CA ALA A 128 -12.33 -7.19 -10.80
C ALA A 128 -11.03 -8.00 -10.94
N LEU A 129 -10.93 -9.09 -10.19
CA LEU A 129 -9.78 -9.98 -10.15
C LEU A 129 -10.10 -11.27 -10.92
N GLY A 130 -9.46 -11.42 -12.07
CA GLY A 130 -9.61 -12.60 -12.93
C GLY A 130 -10.95 -12.63 -13.68
N PRO A 131 -11.19 -13.69 -14.46
CA PRO A 131 -12.45 -13.85 -15.18
C PRO A 131 -13.61 -14.03 -14.18
N SER A 132 -14.74 -13.39 -14.47
CA SER A 132 -15.97 -13.62 -13.73
C SER A 132 -16.33 -15.11 -13.81
N GLN A 133 -16.46 -15.76 -12.65
CA GLN A 133 -17.11 -17.08 -12.62
C GLN A 133 -18.60 -16.84 -12.89
N ARG A 134 -19.30 -17.82 -13.47
CA ARG A 134 -20.62 -17.69 -14.11
C ARG A 134 -21.72 -16.94 -13.31
N SER A 135 -21.52 -16.70 -12.02
CA SER A 135 -22.40 -15.90 -11.16
C SER A 135 -21.67 -14.99 -10.16
N CYS A 136 -20.34 -14.96 -10.10
CA CYS A 136 -19.59 -14.18 -9.10
C CYS A 136 -18.30 -13.57 -9.66
N SER A 137 -18.02 -12.34 -9.27
CA SER A 137 -16.78 -11.61 -9.56
C SER A 137 -16.02 -11.36 -8.26
N ASN A 138 -14.73 -11.71 -8.22
CA ASN A 138 -13.85 -11.26 -7.14
C ASN A 138 -13.48 -9.81 -7.42
N VAL A 139 -13.60 -8.94 -6.43
CA VAL A 139 -13.32 -7.50 -6.54
C VAL A 139 -12.35 -7.11 -5.42
N GLU A 140 -11.26 -6.48 -5.82
CA GLU A 140 -10.40 -5.72 -4.91
C GLU A 140 -10.93 -4.30 -4.82
N VAL A 141 -11.12 -3.81 -3.60
CA VAL A 141 -11.47 -2.42 -3.31
C VAL A 141 -10.33 -1.80 -2.52
N ILE A 142 -9.90 -0.62 -2.95
CA ILE A 142 -8.87 0.21 -2.32
C ILE A 142 -9.52 1.54 -1.95
N LEU A 143 -9.44 1.89 -0.67
CA LEU A 143 -9.78 3.20 -0.15
C LEU A 143 -8.49 3.94 0.12
N SER A 144 -8.38 5.17 -0.39
CA SER A 144 -7.20 6.00 -0.16
C SER A 144 -7.56 7.46 0.07
N TYR A 145 -6.73 8.15 0.84
CA TYR A 145 -6.85 9.57 1.10
C TYR A 145 -5.51 10.23 0.81
N GLU A 146 -5.50 11.23 -0.07
CA GLU A 146 -4.28 11.87 -0.57
C GLU A 146 -3.22 10.88 -1.11
N GLY A 147 -3.65 9.72 -1.61
CA GLY A 147 -2.79 8.63 -2.11
C GLY A 147 -2.25 7.69 -1.03
N ASP A 148 -2.58 7.91 0.25
CA ASP A 148 -2.23 6.99 1.33
C ASP A 148 -3.34 5.95 1.52
N LEU A 149 -2.96 4.69 1.70
CA LEU A 149 -3.92 3.59 1.85
C LEU A 149 -4.68 3.75 3.17
N VAL A 150 -6.01 3.76 3.09
CA VAL A 150 -6.90 3.80 4.26
C VAL A 150 -7.36 2.38 4.59
N ASP A 151 -7.89 1.68 3.59
CA ASP A 151 -8.33 0.30 3.73
C ASP A 151 -8.27 -0.45 2.40
N ARG A 152 -8.21 -1.78 2.48
CA ARG A 152 -8.25 -2.67 1.34
C ARG A 152 -9.12 -3.87 1.65
N ALA A 153 -10.12 -4.10 0.80
CA ALA A 153 -11.00 -5.25 0.89
C ALA A 153 -10.91 -6.11 -0.36
N LEU A 154 -10.99 -7.43 -0.18
CA LEU A 154 -11.15 -8.42 -1.24
C LEU A 154 -12.50 -9.09 -1.01
N LYS A 155 -13.44 -8.92 -1.94
CA LYS A 155 -14.81 -9.44 -1.80
C LYS A 155 -15.20 -10.23 -3.03
N SER A 156 -15.94 -11.32 -2.84
CA SER A 156 -16.63 -12.01 -3.92
C SER A 156 -18.05 -11.46 -4.02
N ILE A 157 -18.38 -10.85 -5.15
CA ILE A 157 -19.69 -10.26 -5.42
C ILE A 157 -20.43 -11.18 -6.38
N CYS A 158 -21.49 -11.81 -5.89
CA CYS A 158 -22.31 -12.70 -6.69
C CYS A 158 -23.55 -11.98 -7.22
N SER A 159 -23.81 -12.07 -8.52
CA SER A 159 -25.09 -11.67 -9.07
C SER A 159 -26.13 -12.70 -8.62
N HIS A 160 -26.99 -12.35 -7.67
CA HIS A 160 -28.25 -13.04 -7.50
C HIS A 160 -29.15 -12.67 -8.68
N ARG A 161 -28.94 -13.29 -9.85
CA ARG A 161 -30.00 -13.33 -10.84
C ARG A 161 -31.15 -14.12 -10.22
N ARG A 162 -32.26 -13.44 -9.98
CA ARG A 162 -33.58 -14.09 -9.85
C ARG A 162 -33.90 -14.82 -11.15
#